data_AF-A0A2M7SGS8-F1
#
_entry.id   AF-A0A2M7SGS8-F1
#
_cell.length_a   1.000
_cell.length_b   1.000
_cell.length_c   1.000
_cell.angle_alpha   90.00
_cell.angle_beta   90.00
_cell.angle_gamma   90.00
#
_symmetry.space_group_name_H-M   'P 1'
#
loop_
_entity.id
_entity.type
_entity.pdbx_description
1 polymer ?
#
loop_
_entity_poly.entity_id
_entity_poly.type
_entity_poly.pdbx_seq_one_letter_code
_entity_poly.pdbx_strand_id
1 'polypeptide(L)'
;MPAFDKRLYKATCEKCGDNCEVPFKPAGGRPIYCRDCFRTMEGSESPRPKQFGKREYPGSRRPDNFKKGEYSESAKPDHFKRELDQINLKLDRILSILEDE
;
A
#
# COMPACT_ATOMS: atom_id res chain seq x y z
N MET A 1 14.51 -20.63 -14.03
CA MET A 1 15.05 -19.31 -14.40
C MET A 1 16.29 -19.05 -13.58
N PRO A 2 17.44 -18.66 -14.18
CA PRO A 2 18.65 -18.41 -13.42
C PRO A 2 18.50 -17.15 -12.57
N ALA A 3 18.89 -17.22 -11.29
CA ALA A 3 18.92 -16.09 -10.40
C ALA A 3 20.07 -15.17 -10.83
N PHE A 4 19.75 -13.95 -11.25
CA PHE A 4 20.77 -12.92 -11.44
C PHE A 4 21.30 -12.52 -10.06
N ASP A 5 22.52 -12.95 -9.73
CA ASP A 5 23.19 -12.58 -8.49
C ASP A 5 23.38 -11.06 -8.45
N LYS A 6 22.52 -10.38 -7.69
CA LYS A 6 22.59 -8.93 -7.48
C LYS A 6 23.73 -8.65 -6.52
N ARG A 7 24.89 -8.26 -7.04
CA ARG A 7 26.01 -7.78 -6.23
C ARG A 7 25.64 -6.42 -5.63
N LEU A 8 25.70 -6.33 -4.30
CA LEU A 8 25.54 -5.09 -3.56
C LEU A 8 26.90 -4.39 -3.43
N TYR A 9 26.91 -3.08 -3.61
CA TYR A 9 28.08 -2.23 -3.45
C TYR A 9 27.87 -1.30 -2.25
N LYS A 10 28.92 -1.14 -1.45
CA LYS A 10 28.91 -0.18 -0.34
C LYS A 10 29.06 1.24 -0.88
N ALA A 11 28.21 2.14 -0.41
CA ALA A 11 28.25 3.55 -0.73
C ALA A 11 27.94 4.39 0.52
N THR A 12 28.33 5.65 0.51
CA THR A 12 28.03 6.60 1.58
C THR A 12 26.95 7.56 1.10
N CYS A 13 25.91 7.76 1.90
CA CYS A 13 24.86 8.71 1.59
C CYS A 13 25.38 10.14 1.71
N GLU A 14 25.22 10.96 0.68
CA GLU A 14 25.69 12.35 0.70
C GLU A 14 24.85 13.27 1.59
N LYS A 15 23.60 12.88 1.89
CA LYS A 15 22.68 13.69 2.71
C LYS A 15 22.82 13.45 4.22
N CYS A 16 22.97 12.18 4.63
CA CYS A 16 23.05 11.81 6.06
C CYS A 16 24.42 11.28 6.49
N GLY A 17 25.32 10.96 5.55
CA GLY A 17 26.64 10.39 5.84
C GLY A 17 26.64 8.90 6.18
N ASP A 18 25.47 8.25 6.21
CA ASP A 18 25.37 6.82 6.57
C ASP A 18 25.88 5.90 5.46
N ASN A 19 26.44 4.76 5.87
CA ASN A 19 26.82 3.68 4.95
C ASN A 19 25.57 2.92 4.48
N CYS A 20 25.41 2.76 3.17
CA CYS A 20 24.29 2.05 2.56
C CYS A 20 24.75 1.07 1.48
N GLU A 21 23.90 0.08 1.19
CA GLU A 21 24.16 -0.93 0.17
C GLU A 21 23.27 -0.67 -1.04
N VAL A 22 23.90 -0.48 -2.20
CA VAL A 22 23.23 -0.15 -3.46
C VAL A 22 23.48 -1.23 -4.51
N PRO A 23 22.48 -1.56 -5.35
CA PRO A 23 22.61 -2.59 -6.40
C PRO A 23 23.39 -2.11 -7.63
N PHE A 24 23.91 -0.88 -7.62
CA PHE A 24 24.65 -0.27 -8.71
C PHE A 24 26.03 0.16 -8.25
N LYS A 25 27.00 0.19 -9.16
CA LYS A 25 28.34 0.68 -8.83
C LYS A 25 28.28 2.20 -8.57
N PRO A 26 28.78 2.69 -7.42
CA PRO A 26 28.87 4.11 -7.15
C PRO A 26 29.83 4.75 -8.18
N ALA A 27 29.33 5.73 -8.96
CA ALA A 27 30.13 6.50 -9.91
C ALA A 27 30.25 7.93 -9.43
N GLY A 28 31.47 8.49 -9.42
CA GLY A 28 31.80 9.80 -8.83
C GLY A 28 31.18 11.04 -9.50
N GLY A 29 30.17 10.88 -10.36
CA GLY A 29 29.47 11.98 -11.00
C GLY A 29 28.02 12.16 -10.54
N ARG A 30 27.46 11.25 -9.72
CA ARG A 30 26.07 11.32 -9.25
C ARG A 30 25.98 11.10 -7.74
N PRO A 31 25.20 11.94 -7.03
CA PRO A 31 25.07 11.82 -5.59
C PRO A 31 24.31 10.56 -5.21
N ILE A 32 24.77 9.89 -4.15
CA ILE A 32 24.17 8.65 -3.65
C ILE A 32 23.36 8.95 -2.40
N TYR A 33 22.13 8.46 -2.36
CA TYR A 33 21.22 8.65 -1.24
C TYR A 33 20.73 7.31 -0.70
N CYS A 34 20.62 7.20 0.63
CA CYS A 34 19.95 6.06 1.26
C CYS A 34 18.44 6.08 0.97
N ARG A 35 17.77 4.96 1.23
CA ARG A 35 16.33 4.80 0.94
C ARG A 35 15.48 5.89 1.59
N ASP A 36 15.82 6.27 2.82
CA ASP A 36 15.09 7.28 3.59
C ASP A 36 15.30 8.70 3.05
N CYS A 37 16.54 9.01 2.65
CA CYS A 37 16.91 10.29 2.04
C CYS A 37 16.29 10.47 0.65
N PHE A 38 16.24 9.40 -0.14
CA PHE A 38 15.61 9.39 -1.45
C PHE A 38 14.09 9.62 -1.35
N ARG A 39 13.43 8.92 -0.41
CA ARG A 39 11.99 9.04 -0.18
C ARG A 39 11.59 10.43 0.32
N THR A 40 12.43 11.07 1.13
CA THR A 40 12.19 12.45 1.58
C THR A 40 12.39 13.46 0.47
N MET A 41 13.35 13.25 -0.43
CA MET A 41 13.60 14.15 -1.58
C MET A 41 12.49 14.11 -2.63
N GLU A 42 11.85 12.95 -2.87
CA GLU A 42 10.64 12.88 -3.72
C GLU A 42 9.41 13.57 -3.12
N GLY A 43 9.43 13.87 -1.82
CA GLY A 43 8.33 14.54 -1.10
C GLY A 43 8.38 16.07 -1.15
N SER A 44 9.50 16.66 -1.56
CA SER A 44 9.70 18.12 -1.60
C SER A 44 9.95 18.60 -3.03
N GLU A 45 8.98 19.34 -3.55
CA GLU A 45 9.18 20.38 -4.59
C GLU A 45 9.39 20.00 -6.06
N SER A 46 8.90 18.85 -6.50
CA SER A 46 8.31 18.82 -7.85
C SER A 46 6.81 18.94 -7.70
N PRO A 47 6.18 20.07 -8.08
CA PRO A 47 4.75 20.06 -8.32
C PRO A 47 4.55 19.02 -9.42
N ARG A 48 4.09 17.80 -9.07
CA ARG A 48 3.36 16.97 -10.02
C ARG A 48 2.34 17.93 -10.62
N PRO A 49 2.41 18.29 -11.91
CA PRO A 49 1.62 19.37 -12.45
C PRO A 49 0.16 19.09 -12.12
N LYS A 50 -0.35 19.84 -11.14
CA LYS A 50 -1.75 19.82 -10.80
C LYS A 50 -2.41 20.56 -11.96
N GLN A 51 -3.11 19.80 -12.79
CA GLN A 51 -4.28 20.29 -13.50
C GLN A 51 -4.00 21.34 -14.59
N PHE A 52 -3.54 20.88 -15.75
CA PHE A 52 -3.89 21.56 -17.00
C PHE A 52 -4.70 20.61 -17.89
N GLY A 53 -6.01 20.86 -17.92
CA GLY A 53 -6.93 20.30 -18.90
C GLY A 53 -7.51 18.93 -18.55
N LYS A 54 -8.54 18.91 -17.69
CA LYS A 54 -9.61 17.91 -17.89
C LYS A 54 -10.23 18.22 -19.26
N ARG A 55 -9.74 17.57 -20.32
CA ARG A 55 -10.50 17.47 -21.56
C ARG A 55 -11.68 16.57 -21.23
N GLU A 56 -12.87 17.14 -21.21
CA GLU A 56 -14.10 16.43 -20.87
C GLU A 56 -14.39 15.37 -21.94
N TYR A 57 -13.91 14.14 -21.73
CA TYR A 57 -14.47 12.97 -22.36
C TYR A 57 -15.78 12.61 -21.63
N PRO A 58 -16.91 12.48 -22.32
CA PRO A 58 -18.19 12.15 -21.71
C PRO A 58 -18.14 10.70 -21.21
N GLY A 59 -17.91 10.55 -19.90
CA GLY A 59 -17.80 9.24 -19.23
C GLY A 59 -17.04 9.25 -17.91
N SER A 60 -16.35 10.35 -17.56
CA SER A 60 -15.47 10.40 -16.37
C SER A 60 -15.97 11.30 -15.23
N ARG A 61 -17.28 11.53 -15.07
CA ARG A 61 -17.81 12.17 -13.86
C ARG A 61 -17.67 11.20 -12.68
N ARG A 62 -16.50 11.25 -12.03
CA ARG A 62 -16.28 10.67 -10.71
C ARG A 62 -17.13 11.50 -9.73
N PRO A 63 -18.13 10.94 -9.06
CA PRO A 63 -19.00 11.71 -8.17
C PRO A 63 -18.21 12.24 -6.96
N ASP A 64 -18.42 13.52 -6.66
CA ASP A 64 -17.75 14.34 -5.64
C ASP A 64 -18.17 14.00 -4.20
N ASN A 65 -18.16 12.72 -3.81
CA ASN A 65 -18.60 12.35 -2.46
C ASN A 65 -17.62 11.51 -1.63
N PHE A 66 -16.33 11.49 -1.98
CA PHE A 66 -15.32 10.96 -1.05
C PHE A 66 -14.89 12.06 -0.06
N LYS A 67 -15.84 12.49 0.78
CA LYS A 67 -15.55 13.28 1.96
C LYS A 67 -14.85 12.33 2.93
N LYS A 68 -13.59 12.64 3.24
CA LYS A 68 -12.78 11.97 4.25
C LYS A 68 -13.52 12.06 5.59
N GLY A 69 -14.26 11.00 5.93
CA GLY A 69 -15.01 10.85 7.17
C GLY A 69 -14.57 9.56 7.85
N GLU A 70 -14.19 9.68 9.10
CA GLU A 70 -13.87 8.57 10.00
C GLU A 70 -15.16 7.75 10.28
N TYR A 71 -15.03 6.41 10.38
CA TYR A 71 -16.02 5.40 10.82
C TYR A 71 -17.22 5.00 9.91
N SER A 72 -17.51 3.68 9.91
CA SER A 72 -18.71 2.92 9.46
C SER A 72 -18.91 2.44 8.00
N GLU A 73 -18.92 1.10 7.91
CA GLU A 73 -20.03 0.22 7.48
C GLU A 73 -20.63 0.33 6.05
N SER A 74 -20.59 -0.82 5.35
CA SER A 74 -21.55 -1.32 4.33
C SER A 74 -21.09 -1.36 2.87
N ALA A 75 -20.86 -2.59 2.39
CA ALA A 75 -21.36 -3.21 1.14
C ALA A 75 -20.28 -4.01 0.38
N LYS A 76 -20.26 -5.34 0.22
CA LYS A 76 -21.06 -6.51 0.68
C LYS A 76 -20.16 -7.76 0.50
N PRO A 77 -20.24 -8.77 1.38
CA PRO A 77 -20.46 -10.12 0.88
C PRO A 77 -21.64 -10.75 1.65
N ASP A 78 -22.87 -10.40 1.27
CA ASP A 78 -24.06 -10.70 2.08
C ASP A 78 -24.53 -12.15 1.99
N HIS A 79 -24.32 -12.84 0.86
CA HIS A 79 -24.87 -14.18 0.66
C HIS A 79 -24.17 -15.21 1.56
N PHE A 80 -22.85 -15.25 1.52
CA PHE A 80 -22.06 -16.21 2.29
C PHE A 80 -21.96 -15.87 3.78
N LYS A 81 -22.00 -14.57 4.14
CA LYS A 81 -22.01 -14.18 5.57
C LYS A 81 -23.24 -14.71 6.28
N ARG A 82 -24.42 -14.55 5.68
CA ARG A 82 -25.68 -15.06 6.25
C ARG A 82 -25.66 -16.57 6.40
N GLU A 83 -25.14 -17.30 5.41
CA GLU A 83 -25.00 -18.75 5.48
C GLU A 83 -24.02 -19.16 6.58
N LEU A 84 -22.87 -18.46 6.70
CA LEU A 84 -21.89 -18.71 7.76
C LEU A 84 -22.47 -18.41 9.15
N ASP A 85 -23.22 -17.33 9.31
CA ASP A 85 -23.87 -16.97 10.58
C ASP A 85 -24.91 -18.02 10.97
N GLN A 86 -25.68 -18.54 10.00
CA GLN A 86 -26.60 -19.65 10.24
C GLN A 86 -25.89 -20.94 10.64
N ILE A 87 -24.71 -21.20 10.07
CA ILE A 87 -23.89 -22.35 10.46
C ILE A 87 -23.40 -22.17 11.90
N ASN A 88 -22.86 -21.01 12.26
CA ASN A 88 -22.38 -20.72 13.60
C ASN A 88 -23.48 -20.88 14.65
N LEU A 89 -24.68 -20.36 14.41
CA LEU A 89 -25.83 -20.53 15.31
C LEU A 89 -26.23 -21.99 15.52
N LYS A 90 -26.13 -22.83 14.47
CA LYS A 90 -26.39 -24.26 14.60
C LYS A 90 -25.30 -24.96 15.39
N LEU A 91 -24.05 -24.55 15.24
CA LEU A 91 -22.92 -25.07 16.01
C LEU A 91 -23.11 -24.74 17.50
N ASP A 92 -23.45 -23.50 17.84
CA ASP A 92 -23.70 -23.10 19.23
C ASP A 92 -24.83 -23.93 19.88
N ARG A 93 -25.89 -24.22 19.11
CA ARG A 93 -27.00 -25.07 19.59
C ARG A 93 -26.58 -26.53 19.81
N ILE A 94 -25.67 -27.04 18.98
CA ILE A 94 -25.13 -28.39 19.16
C ILE A 94 -24.20 -28.41 20.38
N LEU A 95 -23.34 -27.40 20.52
CA LEU A 95 -22.44 -27.25 21.67
C LEU A 95 -23.23 -27.20 22.98
N SER A 96 -24.31 -26.43 23.06
CA SER A 96 -25.13 -26.38 24.27
C SER A 96 -25.75 -27.75 24.62
N ILE A 97 -26.15 -28.54 23.62
CA ILE A 97 -26.75 -29.87 23.85
C ILE A 97 -25.69 -30.87 24.31
N LEU A 98 -24.45 -30.71 23.84
CA LEU A 98 -23.31 -31.58 24.19
C LEU A 98 -22.60 -31.14 25.48
N GLU A 99 -22.78 -29.90 25.94
CA GLU A 99 -22.28 -29.38 27.23
C GLU A 99 -23.20 -29.76 28.40
N ASP A 100 -24.45 -30.13 28.12
CA ASP A 100 -25.44 -30.59 29.10
C ASP A 100 -25.37 -32.13 29.38
N GLU A 101 -24.30 -32.82 28.97
CA GLU A 101 -23.92 -34.18 29.41
C GLU A 101 -22.58 -34.21 30.16
#